data_AF-A0A9D3YQ72-F1
#
_entry.id   AF-A0A9D3YQ72-F1
#
_cell.length_a   1.000
_cell.length_b   1.000
_cell.length_c   1.000
_cell.angle_alpha   90.00
_cell.angle_beta   90.00
_cell.angle_gamma   90.00
#
_symmetry.space_group_name_H-M   'P 1'
#
loop_
_entity.id
_entity.type
_entity.pdbx_description
1 polymer ?
#
loop_
_entity_poly.entity_id
_entity_poly.type
_entity_poly.pdbx_seq_one_letter_code
_entity_poly.pdbx_strand_id
1 'polypeptide(L)'
;MEMLCVPKNSAVLALSLLVQVCSAGIGIMVGGPVLSRDEDDWEPVYRIYEGQEWDSHDDYLSQERGARFGDKDDSQFRSWKLDQWHHDKIHKVKVELYDDGDEVAEFEFEGTMQNLTSFFSPANLRRSSYGDIPDGLSGTRFPGDDFSFDGDDDSRHWAISSVHKGDCRNDEGWIQVIDKPTPGRDRCVCGYENVAKYPTIMYAKENRKARWGDRNAVGHADMMQVSVSHVPYPARQQPRAPVMQQPVVMSQQPPQMMPQQPPQMMQPQPPMMQPQMVQQQPGMMPMFPQQVAMYSGDDGK
;
A
#
# COMPACT_ATOMS: atom_id res chain seq x y z
N MET A 1 -37.75 29.57 12.75
CA MET A 1 -36.79 30.57 13.26
C MET A 1 -36.02 31.05 12.05
N GLU A 2 -36.62 31.96 11.29
CA GLU A 2 -36.04 32.53 10.07
C GLU A 2 -35.20 33.74 10.48
N MET A 3 -33.97 33.85 9.96
CA MET A 3 -33.19 35.08 10.02
C MET A 3 -32.89 35.56 8.61
N LEU A 4 -33.65 36.59 8.22
CA LEU A 4 -33.42 37.44 7.06
C LEU A 4 -32.35 38.49 7.39
N CYS A 5 -31.49 38.75 6.40
CA CYS A 5 -30.51 39.84 6.36
C CYS A 5 -31.16 41.22 6.27
N VAL A 6 -30.51 42.25 6.84
CA VAL A 6 -30.58 43.64 6.33
C VAL A 6 -29.17 44.29 6.40
N PRO A 7 -28.74 45.04 5.35
CA PRO A 7 -27.40 45.64 5.22
C PRO A 7 -27.39 47.19 5.34
N LYS A 8 -26.18 47.79 5.26
CA LYS A 8 -25.77 49.10 4.65
C LYS A 8 -24.76 49.87 5.52
N ASN A 9 -23.52 50.05 5.04
CA ASN A 9 -22.96 51.26 4.37
C ASN A 9 -22.01 51.98 5.35
N SER A 10 -20.80 52.48 5.05
CA SER A 10 -20.15 52.99 3.82
C SER A 10 -18.63 52.86 4.01
N ALA A 11 -17.86 52.31 3.06
CA ALA A 11 -17.07 53.02 2.05
C ALA A 11 -16.09 54.10 2.57
N VAL A 12 -14.77 53.83 2.52
CA VAL A 12 -13.70 54.76 2.08
C VAL A 12 -12.50 53.96 1.50
N LEU A 13 -12.34 54.08 0.18
CA LEU A 13 -11.13 54.20 -0.66
C LEU A 13 -9.76 53.58 -0.26
N ALA A 14 -9.39 52.56 -1.04
CA ALA A 14 -8.17 52.43 -1.86
C ALA A 14 -6.81 53.04 -1.40
N LEU A 15 -5.80 52.17 -1.27
CA LEU A 15 -4.49 52.40 -1.91
C LEU A 15 -3.77 51.05 -2.13
N SER A 16 -3.65 50.64 -3.39
CA SER A 16 -2.75 49.56 -3.81
C SER A 16 -1.30 50.03 -3.67
N LEU A 17 -0.49 49.30 -2.89
CA LEU A 17 0.96 49.34 -3.02
C LEU A 17 1.46 47.93 -3.32
N LEU A 18 1.76 47.68 -4.60
CA LEU A 18 2.63 46.59 -5.02
C LEU A 18 4.05 46.95 -4.57
N VAL A 19 4.58 46.24 -3.57
CA VAL A 19 6.02 46.23 -3.30
C VAL A 19 6.62 45.06 -4.05
N GLN A 20 7.13 45.36 -5.23
CA GLN A 20 7.97 44.45 -5.99
C GLN A 20 9.40 44.56 -5.44
N VAL A 21 9.82 43.58 -4.64
CA VAL A 21 11.21 43.48 -4.19
C VAL A 21 12.01 42.77 -5.28
N CYS A 22 12.71 43.54 -6.10
CA CYS A 22 13.80 43.04 -6.93
C CYS A 22 15.04 42.86 -6.04
N SER A 23 15.29 41.63 -5.58
CA SER A 23 16.60 41.27 -5.02
C SER A 23 17.50 40.72 -6.12
N ALA A 24 18.25 41.61 -6.78
CA ALA A 24 19.44 41.24 -7.52
C ALA A 24 20.58 41.00 -6.52
N GLY A 25 20.70 39.77 -6.04
CA GLY A 25 21.78 39.31 -5.18
C GLY A 25 22.62 38.28 -5.91
N ILE A 26 23.87 38.65 -6.20
CA ILE A 26 24.92 37.75 -6.68
C ILE A 26 25.16 36.70 -5.59
N GLY A 27 24.58 35.52 -5.77
CA GLY A 27 24.74 34.35 -4.91
C GLY A 27 25.84 33.45 -5.45
N ILE A 28 26.95 33.41 -4.72
CA ILE A 28 28.06 32.49 -4.90
C ILE A 28 27.51 31.05 -4.92
N MET A 29 27.74 30.32 -6.01
CA MET A 29 27.44 28.89 -6.10
C MET A 29 28.39 28.11 -5.20
N VAL A 30 28.03 27.99 -3.93
CA VAL A 30 28.61 26.97 -3.05
C VAL A 30 27.91 25.67 -3.41
N GLY A 31 28.59 24.85 -4.22
CA GLY A 31 28.19 23.47 -4.48
C GLY A 31 28.24 22.68 -3.17
N GLY A 32 27.12 22.68 -2.45
CA GLY A 32 26.82 21.63 -1.48
C GLY A 32 26.55 20.32 -2.23
N PRO A 33 26.85 19.16 -1.64
CA PRO A 33 26.49 17.90 -2.25
C PRO A 33 24.97 17.84 -2.34
N VAL A 34 24.46 17.87 -3.56
CA VAL A 34 23.15 17.29 -3.87
C VAL A 34 23.32 15.81 -3.55
N LEU A 35 23.02 15.43 -2.31
CA LEU A 35 22.65 14.06 -2.02
C LEU A 35 21.39 13.85 -2.83
N SER A 36 21.55 13.24 -4.00
CA SER A 36 20.45 12.66 -4.74
C SER A 36 19.65 11.87 -3.72
N ARG A 37 18.42 12.30 -3.44
CA ARG A 37 17.38 11.40 -2.94
C ARG A 37 17.52 10.18 -3.85
N ASP A 38 17.98 9.05 -3.31
CA ASP A 38 18.00 7.81 -4.07
C ASP A 38 16.56 7.68 -4.60
N GLU A 39 16.37 7.97 -5.88
CA GLU A 39 15.06 7.87 -6.52
C GLU A 39 14.80 6.38 -6.60
N ASP A 40 14.31 5.83 -5.49
CA ASP A 40 13.66 4.54 -5.48
C ASP A 40 12.65 4.57 -6.63
N ASP A 41 12.80 3.64 -7.57
CA ASP A 41 11.91 3.48 -8.71
C ASP A 41 10.60 2.89 -8.18
N TRP A 42 9.73 3.78 -7.70
CA TRP A 42 8.45 3.43 -7.10
C TRP A 42 7.45 3.06 -8.18
N GLU A 43 6.97 1.83 -8.11
CA GLU A 43 5.92 1.35 -9.00
C GLU A 43 4.61 1.22 -8.23
N PRO A 44 3.54 1.93 -8.63
CA PRO A 44 2.23 1.75 -8.03
C PRO A 44 1.71 0.33 -8.34
N VAL A 45 1.24 -0.36 -7.32
CA VAL A 45 0.67 -1.71 -7.42
C VAL A 45 -0.78 -1.80 -6.94
N TYR A 46 -1.24 -0.80 -6.19
CA TYR A 46 -2.63 -0.70 -5.75
C TYR A 46 -3.07 0.76 -5.65
N ARG A 47 -4.33 1.06 -6.01
CA ARG A 47 -5.00 2.33 -5.69
C ARG A 47 -6.47 2.13 -5.43
N ILE A 48 -6.99 2.85 -4.44
CA ILE A 48 -8.42 2.98 -4.16
C ILE A 48 -8.80 4.44 -4.05
N TYR A 49 -10.04 4.74 -4.38
CA TYR A 49 -10.61 6.08 -4.26
C TYR A 49 -11.78 6.09 -3.27
N GLU A 50 -12.06 7.24 -2.67
CA GLU A 50 -13.25 7.41 -1.82
C GLU A 50 -14.54 7.11 -2.60
N GLY A 51 -15.48 6.39 -2.00
CA GLY A 51 -16.82 6.20 -2.56
C GLY A 51 -16.95 5.16 -3.67
N GLN A 52 -15.95 4.29 -3.83
CA GLN A 52 -16.02 3.14 -4.73
C GLN A 52 -16.91 2.03 -4.16
N GLU A 53 -17.71 1.36 -5.00
CA GLU A 53 -18.74 0.41 -4.52
C GLU A 53 -18.20 -0.86 -3.82
N TRP A 54 -16.89 -1.10 -3.86
CA TRP A 54 -16.23 -2.35 -3.47
C TRP A 54 -15.49 -2.22 -2.14
N ASP A 55 -15.42 -3.34 -1.43
CA ASP A 55 -14.62 -3.49 -0.23
C ASP A 55 -13.13 -3.43 -0.60
N SER A 56 -12.42 -2.43 -0.06
CA SER A 56 -11.03 -2.14 -0.40
C SER A 56 -10.05 -3.19 0.10
N HIS A 57 -10.42 -3.93 1.14
CA HIS A 57 -9.60 -4.99 1.70
C HIS A 57 -9.70 -6.26 0.87
N ASP A 58 -10.93 -6.68 0.54
CA ASP A 58 -11.17 -7.85 -0.30
C ASP A 58 -10.59 -7.65 -1.71
N ASP A 59 -10.72 -6.45 -2.29
CA ASP A 59 -10.15 -6.15 -3.61
C ASP A 59 -8.62 -6.32 -3.61
N TYR A 60 -7.92 -5.77 -2.61
CA TYR A 60 -6.47 -5.90 -2.48
C TYR A 60 -6.02 -7.37 -2.42
N LEU A 61 -6.73 -8.20 -1.65
CA LEU A 61 -6.42 -9.61 -1.45
C LEU A 61 -6.89 -10.52 -2.59
N SER A 62 -7.76 -10.04 -3.47
CA SER A 62 -8.35 -10.86 -4.53
C SER A 62 -7.28 -11.40 -5.50
N GLN A 63 -7.30 -12.70 -5.77
CA GLN A 63 -6.41 -13.34 -6.77
C GLN A 63 -7.01 -13.31 -8.20
N GLU A 64 -8.13 -12.60 -8.38
CA GLU A 64 -8.77 -12.50 -9.69
C GLU A 64 -7.86 -11.72 -10.63
N ARG A 65 -7.17 -12.47 -11.50
CA ARG A 65 -6.25 -11.96 -12.51
C ARG A 65 -6.90 -10.86 -13.33
N GLY A 66 -6.28 -9.69 -13.30
CA GLY A 66 -6.49 -8.66 -14.30
C GLY A 66 -6.99 -7.40 -13.65
N ALA A 67 -6.10 -6.41 -13.66
CA ALA A 67 -6.44 -5.01 -13.60
C ALA A 67 -7.87 -4.78 -14.10
N ARG A 68 -8.75 -4.41 -13.17
CA ARG A 68 -9.98 -3.71 -13.51
C ARG A 68 -9.53 -2.31 -13.95
N PHE A 69 -8.92 -2.23 -15.14
CA PHE A 69 -8.66 -0.98 -15.80
C PHE A 69 -10.04 -0.35 -16.02
N GLY A 70 -10.44 0.57 -15.15
CA GLY A 70 -11.36 1.57 -15.65
C GLY A 70 -10.61 2.33 -16.72
N ASP A 71 -11.16 2.36 -17.92
CA ASP A 71 -10.83 3.35 -18.96
C ASP A 71 -11.18 4.80 -18.52
N LYS A 72 -11.30 5.04 -17.21
CA LYS A 72 -11.59 6.32 -16.58
C LYS A 72 -10.53 6.55 -15.52
N ASP A 73 -9.92 7.73 -15.55
CA ASP A 73 -8.83 8.18 -14.68
C ASP A 73 -9.11 8.12 -13.15
N ASP A 74 -10.27 7.60 -12.72
CA ASP A 74 -10.76 7.54 -11.34
C ASP A 74 -11.17 6.11 -10.89
N SER A 75 -10.68 5.06 -11.55
CA SER A 75 -10.99 3.68 -11.17
C SER A 75 -9.95 3.08 -10.23
N GLN A 76 -10.40 2.19 -9.34
CA GLN A 76 -9.53 1.30 -8.56
C GLN A 76 -8.49 0.63 -9.47
N PHE A 77 -7.27 0.53 -8.97
CA PHE A 77 -6.17 -0.08 -9.71
C PHE A 77 -5.56 -1.19 -8.85
N ARG A 78 -5.45 -2.40 -9.43
CA ARG A 78 -4.75 -3.52 -8.81
C ARG A 78 -3.82 -4.16 -9.83
N SER A 79 -2.53 -4.12 -9.55
CA SER A 79 -1.51 -4.72 -10.40
C SER A 79 -1.41 -6.22 -10.16
N TRP A 80 -1.23 -6.98 -11.25
CA TRP A 80 -0.92 -8.42 -11.18
C TRP A 80 0.38 -8.72 -10.42
N LYS A 81 1.22 -7.71 -10.19
CA LYS A 81 2.44 -7.82 -9.39
C LYS A 81 2.17 -8.16 -7.92
N LEU A 82 1.01 -7.78 -7.38
CA LEU A 82 0.60 -8.22 -6.05
C LEU A 82 0.51 -9.75 -5.98
N ASP A 83 0.02 -10.41 -7.04
CA ASP A 83 -0.05 -11.88 -7.10
C ASP A 83 1.34 -12.54 -7.24
N GLN A 84 2.37 -11.75 -7.54
CA GLN A 84 3.77 -12.17 -7.67
C GLN A 84 4.64 -11.69 -6.51
N TRP A 85 4.06 -11.22 -5.40
CA TRP A 85 4.81 -10.64 -4.28
C TRP A 85 6.00 -11.49 -3.82
N HIS A 86 5.85 -12.82 -3.78
CA HIS A 86 6.93 -13.74 -3.37
C HIS A 86 8.03 -13.95 -4.43
N HIS A 87 7.73 -13.68 -5.69
CA HIS A 87 8.68 -13.76 -6.80
C HIS A 87 9.38 -12.42 -7.04
N ASP A 88 8.68 -11.33 -6.77
CA ASP A 88 9.17 -9.99 -6.88
C ASP A 88 10.08 -9.69 -5.69
N LYS A 89 11.33 -9.31 -5.97
CA LYS A 89 12.30 -8.92 -4.94
C LYS A 89 11.97 -7.53 -4.41
N ILE A 90 10.82 -7.40 -3.75
CA ILE A 90 10.34 -6.15 -3.16
C ILE A 90 11.28 -5.79 -2.01
N HIS A 91 11.83 -4.59 -2.07
CA HIS A 91 12.75 -4.06 -1.07
C HIS A 91 12.02 -3.11 -0.13
N LYS A 92 11.18 -2.23 -0.67
CA LYS A 92 10.39 -1.27 0.11
C LYS A 92 8.95 -1.25 -0.37
N VAL A 93 8.06 -0.93 0.54
CA VAL A 93 6.64 -0.70 0.26
C VAL A 93 6.30 0.69 0.78
N LYS A 94 5.50 1.43 0.04
CA LYS A 94 5.05 2.75 0.43
C LYS A 94 3.53 2.83 0.35
N VAL A 95 2.92 3.38 1.39
CA VAL A 95 1.49 3.71 1.45
C VAL A 95 1.36 5.23 1.46
N GLU A 96 0.66 5.78 0.48
CA GLU A 96 0.50 7.21 0.25
C GLU A 96 -0.98 7.56 0.21
N LEU A 97 -1.37 8.69 0.81
CA LEU A 97 -2.72 9.25 0.73
C LEU A 97 -2.69 10.58 0.00
N TYR A 98 -3.70 10.83 -0.84
CA TYR A 98 -3.82 12.05 -1.63
C TYR A 98 -5.19 12.71 -1.45
N ASP A 99 -5.21 14.04 -1.29
CA ASP A 99 -6.40 14.89 -1.16
C ASP A 99 -6.22 16.10 -2.10
N ASP A 100 -7.13 16.32 -3.04
CA ASP A 100 -7.03 17.33 -4.11
C ASP A 100 -5.70 17.27 -4.90
N GLY A 101 -5.14 16.07 -5.03
CA GLY A 101 -3.88 15.81 -5.72
C GLY A 101 -2.61 16.05 -4.90
N ASP A 102 -2.72 16.58 -3.68
CA ASP A 102 -1.59 16.76 -2.76
C ASP A 102 -1.42 15.52 -1.87
N GLU A 103 -0.17 15.09 -1.66
CA GLU A 103 0.14 14.01 -0.71
C GLU A 103 -0.07 14.52 0.73
N VAL A 104 -1.00 13.89 1.45
CA VAL A 104 -1.38 14.27 2.82
C VAL A 104 -0.83 13.31 3.88
N ALA A 105 -0.44 12.10 3.49
CA ALA A 105 0.23 11.15 4.38
C ALA A 105 1.13 10.18 3.60
N GLU A 106 2.26 9.82 4.19
CA GLU A 106 3.20 8.82 3.66
C GLU A 106 3.66 7.87 4.77
N PHE A 107 3.73 6.58 4.46
CA PHE A 107 4.37 5.56 5.28
C PHE A 107 5.25 4.66 4.41
N GLU A 108 6.53 4.55 4.75
CA GLU A 108 7.48 3.67 4.08
C GLU A 108 7.82 2.48 4.98
N PHE A 109 7.75 1.28 4.41
CA PHE A 109 7.97 0.01 5.08
C PHE A 109 9.08 -0.80 4.43
N GLU A 110 9.72 -1.64 5.23
CA GLU A 110 10.55 -2.75 4.77
C GLU A 110 9.68 -3.78 4.05
N GLY A 111 9.98 -4.02 2.78
CA GLY A 111 9.30 -5.05 1.98
C GLY A 111 10.05 -6.38 1.92
N THR A 112 11.32 -6.41 2.30
CA THR A 112 12.17 -7.60 2.16
C THR A 112 11.63 -8.76 3.00
N MET A 113 11.41 -9.92 2.35
CA MET A 113 10.86 -11.14 2.97
C MET A 113 9.47 -10.98 3.60
N GLN A 114 8.72 -9.96 3.20
CA GLN A 114 7.32 -9.78 3.62
C GLN A 114 6.36 -10.46 2.63
N ASN A 115 5.09 -10.57 3.03
CA ASN A 115 3.98 -10.96 2.16
C ASN A 115 3.04 -9.75 1.93
N LEU A 116 1.92 -9.99 1.24
CA LEU A 116 0.94 -8.97 0.86
C LEU A 116 0.40 -8.12 2.01
N THR A 117 0.39 -8.65 3.24
CA THR A 117 -0.17 -7.94 4.40
C THR A 117 0.87 -7.72 5.51
N SER A 118 1.86 -8.60 5.64
CA SER A 118 2.81 -8.57 6.75
C SER A 118 3.76 -7.36 6.73
N PHE A 119 3.95 -6.73 5.56
CA PHE A 119 4.76 -5.51 5.47
C PHE A 119 4.14 -4.37 6.29
N PHE A 120 2.81 -4.36 6.44
CA PHE A 120 2.06 -3.32 7.14
C PHE A 120 2.09 -3.56 8.65
N SER A 121 3.26 -3.38 9.26
CA SER A 121 3.45 -3.56 10.69
C SER A 121 4.44 -2.55 11.27
N PRO A 122 4.41 -2.27 12.58
CA PRO A 122 5.33 -1.33 13.18
C PRO A 122 6.79 -1.79 13.06
N ALA A 123 7.05 -3.10 13.08
CA ALA A 123 8.40 -3.65 12.95
C ALA A 123 9.03 -3.36 11.58
N ASN A 124 8.21 -3.18 10.56
CA ASN A 124 8.63 -2.91 9.19
C ASN A 124 8.61 -1.41 8.86
N LEU A 125 7.95 -0.56 9.66
CA LEU A 125 7.91 0.88 9.40
C LEU A 125 9.32 1.50 9.47
N ARG A 126 9.71 2.15 8.38
CA ARG A 126 10.99 2.84 8.22
C ARG A 126 10.85 4.34 8.35
N ARG A 127 9.82 4.91 7.72
CA ARG A 127 9.56 6.36 7.72
C ARG A 127 8.07 6.65 7.72
N SER A 128 7.71 7.82 8.25
CA SER A 128 6.37 8.36 8.14
C SER A 128 6.42 9.87 7.94
N SER A 129 5.41 10.42 7.27
CA SER A 129 5.21 11.87 7.21
C SER A 129 4.82 12.48 8.56
N TYR A 130 4.38 11.67 9.54
CA TYR A 130 3.94 12.13 10.85
C TYR A 130 5.10 12.27 11.85
N GLY A 131 5.27 13.47 12.40
CA GLY A 131 6.39 13.84 13.27
C GLY A 131 6.34 13.27 14.68
N ASP A 132 5.21 12.69 15.09
CA ASP A 132 5.08 11.96 16.36
C ASP A 132 5.34 10.44 16.23
N ILE A 133 5.62 9.95 15.01
CA ILE A 133 6.10 8.60 14.74
C ILE A 133 7.62 8.66 14.47
N PRO A 134 8.46 8.03 15.31
CA PRO A 134 9.89 8.04 15.07
C PRO A 134 10.28 7.17 13.87
N ASP A 135 11.22 7.68 13.06
CA ASP A 135 11.83 6.91 11.97
C ASP A 135 12.56 5.67 12.50
N GLY A 136 12.51 4.60 11.71
CA GLY A 136 13.25 3.36 11.96
C GLY A 136 12.93 2.73 13.32
N LEU A 137 11.74 2.16 13.45
CA LEU A 137 11.23 1.54 14.69
C LEU A 137 12.00 0.29 15.18
N SER A 138 13.20 0.03 14.65
CA SER A 138 14.05 -1.10 15.03
C SER A 138 14.52 -1.01 16.48
N GLY A 139 13.68 -1.49 17.40
CA GLY A 139 13.94 -1.53 18.85
C GLY A 139 13.29 -0.39 19.64
N THR A 140 12.60 0.55 19.01
CA THR A 140 11.76 1.54 19.68
C THR A 140 10.30 1.10 19.65
N ARG A 141 9.58 1.31 20.76
CA ARG A 141 8.16 0.98 20.83
C ARG A 141 7.38 1.97 19.99
N PHE A 142 6.55 1.48 19.08
CA PHE A 142 5.58 2.30 18.36
C PHE A 142 4.68 3.06 19.36
N PRO A 143 4.44 4.38 19.17
CA PRO A 143 3.61 5.18 20.09
C PRO A 143 2.10 4.90 19.98
N GLY A 144 1.71 3.88 19.22
CA GLY A 144 0.34 3.42 19.10
C GLY A 144 0.09 1.99 19.56
N ASP A 145 -1.17 1.60 19.45
CA ASP A 145 -1.69 0.33 19.93
C ASP A 145 -1.73 -0.70 18.81
N ASP A 146 -1.96 -0.30 17.54
CA ASP A 146 -2.18 -1.26 16.47
C ASP A 146 -1.82 -0.78 15.05
N PHE A 147 -1.35 -1.73 14.22
CA PHE A 147 -1.39 -1.67 12.77
C PHE A 147 -2.28 -2.82 12.33
N SER A 148 -3.48 -2.49 11.86
CA SER A 148 -4.41 -3.52 11.42
C SER A 148 -4.65 -3.40 9.92
N PHE A 149 -4.11 -4.36 9.18
CA PHE A 149 -4.42 -4.53 7.77
C PHE A 149 -5.85 -5.06 7.62
N ASP A 150 -6.14 -6.18 8.30
CA ASP A 150 -7.45 -6.85 8.32
C ASP A 150 -8.51 -6.07 9.12
N GLY A 151 -8.08 -5.07 9.90
CA GLY A 151 -8.96 -4.22 10.66
C GLY A 151 -9.52 -4.82 11.94
N ASP A 152 -10.60 -4.23 12.45
CA ASP A 152 -11.58 -4.98 13.22
C ASP A 152 -12.52 -5.71 12.26
N ASP A 153 -13.07 -6.88 12.65
CA ASP A 153 -13.78 -7.87 11.81
C ASP A 153 -14.92 -7.32 10.91
N ASP A 154 -15.22 -6.02 10.90
CA ASP A 154 -16.43 -5.44 10.34
C ASP A 154 -16.28 -4.23 9.41
N SER A 155 -15.25 -3.35 9.53
CA SER A 155 -15.13 -2.21 8.58
C SER A 155 -13.82 -1.40 8.55
N ARG A 156 -12.88 -1.56 9.50
CA ARG A 156 -11.73 -0.64 9.63
C ARG A 156 -10.43 -1.22 9.09
N HIS A 157 -10.22 -1.23 7.79
CA HIS A 157 -8.98 -1.75 7.21
C HIS A 157 -7.88 -0.68 7.13
N TRP A 158 -6.65 -1.11 6.86
CA TRP A 158 -5.50 -0.21 6.68
C TRP A 158 -5.33 0.80 7.83
N ALA A 159 -5.56 0.36 9.05
CA ALA A 159 -5.59 1.21 10.22
C ALA A 159 -4.20 1.31 10.86
N ILE A 160 -3.75 2.54 11.09
CA ILE A 160 -2.62 2.84 11.99
C ILE A 160 -3.21 3.62 13.16
N SER A 161 -3.36 2.93 14.28
CA SER A 161 -4.13 3.39 15.44
C SER A 161 -3.23 3.61 16.64
N SER A 162 -3.47 4.71 17.36
CA SER A 162 -2.68 5.04 18.54
C SER A 162 -3.26 4.48 19.82
N VAL A 163 -4.55 4.73 20.08
CA VAL A 163 -5.15 4.41 21.37
C VAL A 163 -6.60 4.01 21.17
N HIS A 164 -6.99 2.87 21.74
CA HIS A 164 -8.40 2.55 22.01
C HIS A 164 -8.64 2.47 23.52
N LYS A 165 -9.27 3.51 24.10
CA LYS A 165 -9.53 3.61 25.56
C LYS A 165 -11.01 3.64 25.87
N GLY A 166 -11.55 2.45 26.13
CA GLY A 166 -12.90 2.25 26.64
C GLY A 166 -13.94 2.31 25.53
N ASP A 167 -14.31 3.52 25.12
CA ASP A 167 -15.29 3.75 24.04
C ASP A 167 -14.67 4.47 22.84
N CYS A 168 -15.43 4.46 21.75
CA CYS A 168 -15.12 5.12 20.48
C CYS A 168 -14.75 6.60 20.58
N ARG A 169 -15.14 7.27 21.67
CA ARG A 169 -14.97 8.71 21.74
C ARG A 169 -13.50 9.05 21.80
N ASN A 170 -12.65 8.21 22.39
CA ASN A 170 -11.24 8.52 22.58
C ASN A 170 -10.33 7.78 21.60
N ASP A 171 -10.90 7.23 20.53
CA ASP A 171 -10.12 6.57 19.50
C ASP A 171 -9.27 7.60 18.77
N GLU A 172 -7.98 7.31 18.70
CA GLU A 172 -6.99 8.14 18.05
C GLU A 172 -6.16 7.30 17.08
N GLY A 173 -5.76 7.89 15.97
CA GLY A 173 -4.88 7.25 15.01
C GLY A 173 -4.37 8.23 13.97
N TRP A 174 -3.69 7.68 12.97
CA TRP A 174 -3.06 8.44 11.89
C TRP A 174 -3.78 8.23 10.58
N ILE A 175 -4.11 6.98 10.24
CA ILE A 175 -4.90 6.63 9.06
C ILE A 175 -5.85 5.47 9.38
N GLN A 176 -6.98 5.40 8.67
CA GLN A 176 -7.83 4.22 8.58
C GLN A 176 -8.71 4.28 7.33
N VAL A 177 -9.00 3.12 6.73
CA VAL A 177 -9.94 2.99 5.64
C VAL A 177 -11.21 2.36 6.18
N ILE A 178 -12.32 3.09 6.07
CA ILE A 178 -13.64 2.62 6.47
C ILE A 178 -14.33 2.00 5.26
N ASP A 179 -14.43 0.68 5.26
CA ASP A 179 -15.11 -0.11 4.24
C ASP A 179 -16.59 -0.33 4.56
N LYS A 180 -17.33 -0.79 3.54
CA LYS A 180 -18.76 -1.02 3.66
C LYS A 180 -19.00 -2.19 4.61
N PRO A 181 -19.75 -2.00 5.70
CA PRO A 181 -19.94 -3.06 6.68
C PRO A 181 -20.69 -4.26 6.07
N THR A 182 -20.30 -5.45 6.51
CA THR A 182 -20.90 -6.71 6.06
C THR A 182 -22.42 -6.72 6.33
N PRO A 183 -23.28 -7.11 5.36
CA PRO A 183 -24.71 -7.21 5.60
C PRO A 183 -25.05 -8.13 6.80
N GLY A 184 -25.85 -7.63 7.74
CA GLY A 184 -26.32 -8.41 8.89
C GLY A 184 -25.50 -8.25 10.17
N ARG A 185 -24.40 -7.49 10.16
CA ARG A 185 -23.69 -7.06 11.37
C ARG A 185 -24.09 -5.62 11.71
N ASP A 186 -24.28 -5.35 13.01
CA ASP A 186 -24.75 -4.05 13.49
C ASP A 186 -23.63 -3.01 13.30
N ARG A 187 -23.96 -1.99 12.51
CA ARG A 187 -23.01 -1.17 11.75
C ARG A 187 -22.62 0.05 12.57
N CYS A 188 -21.34 0.34 12.61
CA CYS A 188 -20.79 1.56 13.17
C CYS A 188 -21.00 1.68 14.69
N VAL A 189 -20.21 0.92 15.46
CA VAL A 189 -20.14 1.09 16.93
C VAL A 189 -19.71 2.52 17.27
N CYS A 190 -18.91 3.13 16.39
CA CYS A 190 -18.37 4.46 16.54
C CYS A 190 -19.02 5.45 15.56
N GLY A 191 -19.46 6.60 16.10
CA GLY A 191 -20.13 7.62 15.28
C GLY A 191 -19.28 8.21 14.15
N TYR A 192 -17.95 8.06 14.21
CA TYR A 192 -17.04 8.49 13.14
C TYR A 192 -17.03 7.51 11.94
N GLU A 193 -17.51 6.28 12.11
CA GLU A 193 -17.61 5.29 11.02
C GLU A 193 -18.89 5.44 10.20
N ASN A 194 -19.82 6.27 10.66
CA ASN A 194 -21.05 6.58 9.93
C ASN A 194 -20.74 7.62 8.84
N VAL A 195 -20.12 7.12 7.78
CA VAL A 195 -19.68 7.88 6.61
C VAL A 195 -20.71 7.76 5.48
N ALA A 196 -20.74 8.77 4.60
CA ALA A 196 -21.72 8.84 3.50
C ALA A 196 -21.35 7.97 2.30
N LYS A 197 -20.06 7.59 2.20
CA LYS A 197 -19.45 6.90 1.09
C LYS A 197 -18.56 5.79 1.65
N TYR A 198 -18.37 4.73 0.89
CA TYR A 198 -17.43 3.66 1.19
C TYR A 198 -16.62 3.37 -0.08
N PRO A 199 -15.33 2.99 0.01
CA PRO A 199 -14.51 3.22 1.20
C PRO A 199 -14.41 4.72 1.52
N THR A 200 -14.22 5.08 2.79
CA THR A 200 -13.76 6.41 3.20
C THR A 200 -12.36 6.31 3.78
N ILE A 201 -11.43 7.08 3.23
CA ILE A 201 -10.02 7.07 3.62
C ILE A 201 -9.80 8.21 4.61
N MET A 202 -9.76 7.92 5.90
CA MET A 202 -9.59 8.92 6.95
C MET A 202 -8.11 9.10 7.29
N TYR A 203 -7.70 10.34 7.52
CA TYR A 203 -6.34 10.67 7.95
C TYR A 203 -6.32 11.81 8.99
N ALA A 204 -5.25 11.87 9.78
CA ALA A 204 -4.99 12.99 10.70
C ALA A 204 -4.39 14.19 9.95
N LYS A 205 -5.05 15.35 9.99
CA LYS A 205 -4.62 16.54 9.22
C LYS A 205 -3.33 17.18 9.73
N GLU A 206 -3.09 17.07 11.03
CA GLU A 206 -1.90 17.63 11.66
C GLU A 206 -0.74 16.65 11.55
N ASN A 207 0.48 17.14 11.81
CA ASN A 207 1.69 16.33 11.84
C ASN A 207 1.79 15.40 13.08
N ARG A 208 0.66 14.83 13.50
CA ARG A 208 0.48 13.94 14.65
C ARG A 208 -0.86 13.20 14.56
N LYS A 209 -1.05 12.17 15.38
CA LYS A 209 -2.34 11.48 15.51
C LYS A 209 -3.51 12.43 15.80
N ALA A 210 -4.69 12.08 15.30
CA ALA A 210 -5.95 12.78 15.53
C ALA A 210 -6.94 11.88 16.26
N ARG A 211 -7.86 12.52 17.00
CA ARG A 211 -9.02 11.87 17.59
C ARG A 211 -10.11 11.73 16.52
N TRP A 212 -10.57 10.52 16.24
CA TRP A 212 -11.50 10.27 15.13
C TRP A 212 -12.85 10.99 15.26
N GLY A 213 -13.29 11.26 16.50
CA GLY A 213 -14.48 12.06 16.77
C GLY A 213 -14.34 13.57 16.51
N ASP A 214 -13.12 14.09 16.31
CA ASP A 214 -12.87 15.52 16.06
C ASP A 214 -12.80 15.81 14.56
N ARG A 215 -13.90 16.33 14.00
CA ARG A 215 -14.04 16.65 12.57
C ARG A 215 -13.08 17.74 12.08
N ASN A 216 -12.48 18.53 12.98
CA ASN A 216 -11.51 19.54 12.58
C ASN A 216 -10.10 18.95 12.43
N ALA A 217 -9.79 17.90 13.19
CA ALA A 217 -8.49 17.23 13.17
C ALA A 217 -8.40 16.11 12.12
N VAL A 218 -9.53 15.66 11.58
CA VAL A 218 -9.62 14.56 10.62
C VAL A 218 -9.90 15.08 9.21
N GLY A 219 -9.17 14.54 8.24
CA GLY A 219 -9.37 14.73 6.80
C GLY A 219 -9.85 13.43 6.14
N HIS A 220 -10.41 13.58 4.94
CA HIS A 220 -10.82 12.46 4.09
C HIS A 220 -10.01 12.58 2.80
N ALA A 221 -9.19 11.58 2.51
CA ALA A 221 -8.40 11.55 1.29
C ALA A 221 -9.26 11.07 0.12
N ASP A 222 -9.00 11.61 -1.08
CA ASP A 222 -9.64 11.17 -2.31
C ASP A 222 -9.11 9.79 -2.75
N MET A 223 -7.83 9.49 -2.43
CA MET A 223 -7.14 8.31 -2.92
C MET A 223 -6.09 7.78 -1.94
N MET A 224 -5.96 6.45 -1.87
CA MET A 224 -4.86 5.73 -1.23
C MET A 224 -4.13 4.91 -2.28
N GLN A 225 -2.80 4.98 -2.27
CA GLN A 225 -1.93 4.23 -3.17
C GLN A 225 -0.95 3.35 -2.38
N VAL A 226 -0.71 2.14 -2.89
CA VAL A 226 0.40 1.29 -2.47
C VAL A 226 1.38 1.20 -3.63
N SER A 227 2.63 1.54 -3.35
CA SER A 227 3.75 1.48 -4.29
C SER A 227 4.84 0.56 -3.76
N VAL A 228 5.55 -0.12 -4.65
CA VAL A 228 6.68 -0.98 -4.30
C VAL A 228 7.94 -0.47 -4.99
N SER A 229 9.07 -0.63 -4.31
CA SER A 229 10.40 -0.47 -4.90
C SER A 229 11.10 -1.82 -4.84
N HIS A 230 11.68 -2.24 -5.96
CA HIS A 230 12.41 -3.49 -6.06
C HIS A 230 13.86 -3.29 -5.66
N VAL A 231 14.51 -4.36 -5.17
CA VAL A 231 15.96 -4.36 -5.00
C VAL A 231 16.58 -3.95 -6.35
N PRO A 232 17.39 -2.87 -6.40
CA PRO A 232 18.07 -2.51 -7.62
C PRO A 232 18.78 -3.75 -8.13
N TYR A 233 18.42 -4.22 -9.32
CA TYR A 233 19.21 -5.28 -9.94
C TYR A 233 20.65 -4.79 -9.87
N PRO A 234 21.61 -5.57 -9.31
CA PRO A 234 23.00 -5.16 -9.37
C PRO A 234 23.24 -4.89 -10.83
N ALA A 235 23.56 -3.63 -11.16
CA ALA A 235 23.71 -3.19 -12.53
C ALA A 235 24.47 -4.32 -13.21
N ARG A 236 23.84 -5.01 -14.18
CA ARG A 236 24.60 -5.99 -14.96
C ARG A 236 25.83 -5.20 -15.31
N GLN A 237 26.99 -5.65 -14.84
CA GLN A 237 28.22 -5.22 -15.46
C GLN A 237 27.98 -5.68 -16.88
N GLN A 238 27.45 -4.78 -17.74
CA GLN A 238 27.40 -5.01 -19.16
C GLN A 238 28.83 -5.43 -19.41
N PRO A 239 29.07 -6.69 -19.84
CA PRO A 239 30.44 -7.12 -20.09
C PRO A 239 31.01 -6.01 -20.94
N ARG A 240 31.99 -5.27 -20.38
CA ARG A 240 32.56 -4.09 -21.05
C ARG A 240 32.79 -4.60 -22.45
N ALA A 241 32.10 -3.98 -23.43
CA ALA A 241 32.19 -4.42 -24.81
C ALA A 241 33.67 -4.72 -25.04
N PRO A 242 34.04 -5.98 -25.35
CA PRO A 242 35.43 -6.38 -25.34
C PRO A 242 36.15 -5.31 -26.11
N VAL A 243 37.08 -4.62 -25.45
CA VAL A 243 37.89 -3.59 -26.10
C VAL A 243 38.37 -4.28 -27.35
N MET A 244 37.92 -3.82 -28.52
CA MET A 244 38.39 -4.36 -29.79
C MET A 244 39.88 -4.09 -29.78
N GLN A 245 40.65 -5.06 -29.29
CA GLN A 245 42.06 -5.12 -29.55
C GLN A 245 42.12 -5.22 -31.06
N GLN A 246 42.69 -4.18 -31.68
CA GLN A 246 42.92 -4.17 -33.10
C GLN A 246 43.52 -5.52 -33.49
N PRO A 247 43.04 -6.14 -34.58
CA PRO A 247 43.53 -7.45 -34.98
C PRO A 247 45.05 -7.38 -35.15
N VAL A 248 45.77 -8.04 -34.25
CA VAL A 248 47.16 -8.40 -34.49
C VAL A 248 47.13 -9.32 -35.70
N VAL A 249 47.72 -8.88 -36.80
CA VAL A 249 47.87 -9.66 -38.03
C VAL A 249 48.78 -10.86 -37.70
N MET A 250 48.18 -11.95 -37.22
CA MET A 250 48.85 -13.23 -37.11
C MET A 250 48.84 -13.88 -38.48
N SER A 251 50.05 -14.01 -39.03
CA SER A 251 50.39 -14.86 -40.18
C SER A 251 49.70 -16.22 -40.06
N GLN A 252 48.81 -16.52 -41.01
CA GLN A 252 48.05 -17.76 -41.09
C GLN A 252 49.00 -18.96 -41.28
N GLN A 253 49.06 -19.85 -40.29
CA GLN A 253 49.50 -21.23 -40.50
C GLN A 253 48.33 -22.05 -41.05
N PRO A 254 48.56 -22.92 -42.06
CA PRO A 254 47.50 -23.72 -42.65
C PRO A 254 46.95 -24.74 -41.63
N PRO A 255 45.64 -25.03 -41.69
CA PRO A 255 44.96 -25.89 -40.72
C PRO A 255 45.45 -27.34 -40.85
N GLN A 256 45.89 -27.91 -39.72
CA GLN A 256 46.08 -29.35 -39.62
C GLN A 256 44.71 -30.02 -39.44
N MET A 257 44.41 -30.98 -40.31
CA MET A 257 43.19 -31.78 -40.28
C MET A 257 43.18 -32.64 -39.01
N MET A 258 42.20 -32.43 -38.13
CA MET A 258 41.95 -33.35 -37.02
C MET A 258 41.21 -34.61 -37.50
N PRO A 259 41.55 -35.80 -36.96
CA PRO A 259 40.83 -37.03 -37.26
C PRO A 259 39.43 -37.01 -36.65
N GLN A 260 38.46 -37.47 -37.44
CA GLN A 260 37.06 -37.57 -37.04
C GLN A 260 36.87 -38.60 -35.92
N GLN A 261 36.12 -38.21 -34.88
CA GLN A 261 35.67 -39.14 -33.85
C GLN A 261 34.56 -40.05 -34.40
N PRO A 262 34.58 -41.35 -34.06
CA PRO A 262 33.53 -42.28 -34.46
C PRO A 262 32.20 -41.99 -33.73
N PRO A 263 31.06 -42.38 -34.32
CA PRO A 263 29.73 -42.09 -33.80
C PRO A 263 29.50 -42.77 -32.45
N GLN A 264 29.06 -42.01 -31.46
CA GLN A 264 28.62 -42.58 -30.19
C GLN A 264 27.26 -43.26 -30.37
N MET A 265 27.18 -44.54 -30.01
CA MET A 265 25.93 -45.31 -30.01
C MET A 265 25.02 -44.80 -28.88
N MET A 266 23.79 -44.43 -29.23
CA MET A 266 22.73 -44.06 -28.28
C MET A 266 22.44 -45.24 -27.34
N GLN A 267 22.54 -45.00 -26.03
CA GLN A 267 22.02 -45.91 -25.02
C GLN A 267 20.49 -45.82 -24.94
N PRO A 268 19.78 -46.94 -24.74
CA PRO A 268 18.33 -46.95 -24.61
C PRO A 268 17.87 -46.30 -23.29
N GLN A 269 16.86 -45.44 -23.37
CA GLN A 269 16.23 -44.83 -22.20
C GLN A 269 15.41 -45.88 -21.41
N PRO A 270 15.45 -45.84 -20.07
CA PRO A 270 14.62 -46.70 -19.24
C PRO A 270 13.12 -46.33 -19.29
N PRO A 271 12.22 -47.30 -19.10
CA PRO A 271 10.78 -47.07 -19.21
C PRO A 271 10.25 -46.21 -18.05
N MET A 272 9.39 -45.25 -18.39
CA MET A 272 8.65 -44.41 -17.46
C MET A 272 7.66 -45.25 -16.64
N MET A 273 7.74 -45.19 -15.31
CA MET A 273 6.73 -45.73 -14.42
C MET A 273 5.47 -44.87 -14.46
N GLN A 274 4.32 -45.49 -14.69
CA GLN A 274 3.00 -44.84 -14.61
C GLN A 274 2.61 -44.62 -13.13
N PRO A 275 2.02 -43.47 -12.78
CA PRO A 275 1.54 -43.22 -11.42
C PRO A 275 0.30 -44.07 -11.10
N GLN A 276 0.33 -44.74 -9.94
CA GLN A 276 -0.82 -45.45 -9.40
C GLN A 276 -1.90 -44.46 -8.94
N MET A 277 -3.13 -44.64 -9.44
CA MET A 277 -4.30 -43.93 -8.94
C MET A 277 -4.66 -44.44 -7.55
N VAL A 278 -4.63 -43.55 -6.57
CA VAL A 278 -5.15 -43.80 -5.21
C VAL A 278 -6.67 -43.67 -5.27
N GLN A 279 -7.38 -44.78 -5.06
CA GLN A 279 -8.82 -44.78 -4.82
C GLN A 279 -9.11 -44.17 -3.46
N GLN A 280 -9.77 -43.00 -3.45
CA GLN A 280 -10.32 -42.40 -2.24
C GLN A 280 -11.59 -43.17 -1.83
N GLN A 281 -11.59 -43.68 -0.60
CA GLN A 281 -12.80 -44.18 0.07
C GLN A 281 -13.66 -42.98 0.54
N PRO A 282 -14.99 -43.04 0.40
CA PRO A 282 -15.87 -42.00 0.94
C PRO A 282 -15.97 -42.13 2.47
N GLY A 283 -15.32 -41.19 3.17
CA GLY A 283 -15.36 -41.04 4.61
C GLY A 283 -16.67 -40.41 5.09
N MET A 284 -17.17 -40.94 6.19
CA MET A 284 -18.43 -40.63 6.87
C MET A 284 -18.55 -39.15 7.29
N MET A 285 -19.74 -38.58 7.11
CA MET A 285 -20.08 -37.26 7.67
C MET A 285 -20.24 -37.34 9.19
N PRO A 286 -19.71 -36.38 9.97
CA PRO A 286 -20.02 -36.25 11.38
C PRO A 286 -21.41 -35.62 11.57
N MET A 287 -22.25 -36.27 12.38
CA MET A 287 -23.50 -35.70 12.88
C MET A 287 -23.19 -34.60 13.91
N PHE A 288 -23.63 -33.37 13.62
CA PHE A 288 -23.69 -32.30 14.60
C PHE A 288 -24.94 -32.45 15.48
N PRO A 289 -24.84 -32.27 16.81
CA PRO A 289 -26.02 -32.21 17.66
C PRO A 289 -26.76 -30.88 17.49
N GLN A 290 -28.08 -30.97 17.31
CA GLN A 290 -29.00 -29.84 17.36
C GLN A 290 -28.94 -29.17 18.74
N GLN A 291 -28.56 -27.90 18.79
CA GLN A 291 -28.76 -27.08 19.98
C GLN A 291 -30.21 -26.61 20.03
N VAL A 292 -30.83 -26.86 21.18
CA VAL A 292 -32.20 -26.50 21.54
C VAL A 292 -32.26 -25.00 21.78
N ALA A 293 -33.09 -24.30 21.01
CA ALA A 293 -33.45 -22.91 21.28
C ALA A 293 -34.32 -22.85 22.55
N MET A 294 -33.80 -22.25 23.62
CA MET A 294 -34.63 -21.84 24.76
C MET A 294 -35.30 -20.50 24.44
N TYR A 295 -36.60 -20.56 24.18
CA TYR A 295 -37.53 -19.44 24.25
C TYR A 295 -37.57 -18.92 25.69
N SER A 296 -37.26 -17.65 25.91
CA SER A 296 -37.66 -16.91 27.11
C SER A 296 -38.66 -15.86 26.67
N GLY A 297 -39.94 -16.13 26.92
CA GLY A 297 -40.94 -15.09 27.12
C GLY A 297 -41.35 -15.20 28.58
N ASP A 298 -41.36 -14.09 29.31
CA ASP A 298 -42.61 -13.63 29.93
C ASP A 298 -42.49 -12.18 30.40
N ASP A 299 -43.60 -11.50 30.24
CA ASP A 299 -43.92 -10.14 30.62
C ASP A 299 -44.17 -10.05 32.14
N GLY A 300 -43.94 -8.88 32.74
CA GLY A 300 -44.54 -8.62 34.05
C GLY A 300 -44.04 -7.44 34.87
N LYS A 301 -44.65 -6.28 34.62
CA LYS A 301 -44.88 -5.14 35.54
C LYS A 301 -43.71 -4.23 35.94
#